data_AF-A0A6J2W3E2-F1
#
_entry.id   AF-A0A6J2W3E2-F1
#
_cell.length_a   1.000
_cell.length_b   1.000
_cell.length_c   1.000
_cell.angle_alpha   90.00
_cell.angle_beta   90.00
_cell.angle_gamma   90.00
#
_symmetry.space_group_name_H-M   'P 1'
#
loop_
_entity.id
_entity.type
_entity.pdbx_description
1 polymer ?
#
loop_
_entity_poly.entity_id
_entity_poly.type
_entity_poly.pdbx_seq_one_letter_code
_entity_poly.pdbx_strand_id
1 'polypeptide(L)'
;MSFLGGLRPIMSSIMQASQAVSPWMPSSFCRTMATLNQMHRKGKPSPPPPKPSATFGRPQLKAVVLKTMIRKPKKPNSANRKCARVRLSNGKEAVVFIPGEGHNLQEHNVVLVQGGRTQDLPGVKLTVIRGKYDCAHVVKKKQ
;
A
#
# COMPACT_ATOMS: atom_id res chain seq x y z
N MET A 1 12.55 -96.23 13.66
CA MET A 1 13.59 -95.19 13.58
C MET A 1 12.89 -93.83 13.60
N SER A 2 12.61 -93.31 14.80
CA SER A 2 13.41 -92.29 15.50
C SER A 2 13.09 -90.84 15.08
N PHE A 3 12.55 -90.09 16.06
CA PHE A 3 12.76 -88.66 16.35
C PHE A 3 12.29 -87.62 15.31
N LEU A 4 11.20 -86.89 15.56
CA LEU A 4 11.03 -85.71 16.45
C LEU A 4 11.34 -84.35 15.78
N GLY A 5 10.29 -83.52 15.71
CA GLY A 5 10.33 -82.05 15.87
C GLY A 5 10.82 -81.23 14.66
N GLY A 6 10.37 -80.00 14.45
CA GLY A 6 9.46 -79.14 15.20
C GLY A 6 9.52 -77.72 14.62
N LEU A 7 8.43 -76.98 14.83
CA LEU A 7 8.33 -75.52 15.08
C LEU A 7 9.14 -74.52 14.21
N ARG A 8 8.38 -73.59 13.62
CA ARG A 8 8.82 -72.26 13.17
C ARG A 8 9.53 -71.48 14.30
N PRO A 9 10.47 -70.60 13.94
CA PRO A 9 10.44 -69.20 14.41
C PRO A 9 10.64 -68.25 13.21
N ILE A 10 9.70 -67.34 12.90
CA ILE A 10 9.55 -65.98 13.45
C ILE A 10 10.87 -65.20 13.49
N MET A 11 10.85 -64.16 12.66
CA MET A 11 11.83 -63.11 12.44
C MET A 11 12.36 -62.47 13.72
N SER A 12 13.68 -62.40 13.84
CA SER A 12 14.47 -61.39 14.54
C SER A 12 15.94 -61.75 14.22
N SER A 13 16.92 -60.89 13.96
CA SER A 13 17.16 -59.51 14.32
C SER A 13 18.39 -59.02 13.52
N ILE A 14 18.69 -57.72 13.64
CA ILE A 14 19.99 -57.05 13.37
C ILE A 14 20.22 -56.55 11.94
N MET A 15 19.82 -55.29 11.73
CA MET A 15 20.69 -54.25 11.14
C MET A 15 20.01 -52.90 11.35
N GLN A 16 19.99 -52.48 12.61
CA GLN A 16 19.67 -51.11 13.00
C GLN A 16 20.95 -50.28 12.86
N ALA A 17 21.30 -49.96 11.62
CA ALA A 17 22.28 -48.93 11.32
C ALA A 17 21.56 -47.58 11.34
N SER A 18 21.55 -46.97 12.52
CA SER A 18 21.24 -45.57 12.73
C SER A 18 22.18 -44.70 11.89
N GLN A 19 21.81 -44.40 10.65
CA GLN A 19 22.31 -43.21 9.98
C GLN A 19 21.40 -42.06 10.39
N ALA A 20 21.83 -41.38 11.46
CA ALA A 20 21.39 -40.05 11.80
C ALA A 20 21.62 -39.15 10.58
N VAL A 21 20.57 -38.92 9.79
CA VAL A 21 20.55 -37.85 8.81
C VAL A 21 20.49 -36.56 9.63
N SER A 22 21.66 -35.95 9.84
CA SER A 22 21.78 -34.71 10.59
C SER A 22 20.80 -33.67 10.05
N PRO A 23 20.05 -32.95 10.91
CA PRO A 23 19.10 -31.90 10.52
C PRO A 23 19.79 -30.60 10.09
N TRP A 24 21.02 -30.69 9.58
CA TRP A 24 21.88 -29.56 9.27
C TRP A 24 22.61 -29.77 7.94
N MET A 25 21.86 -30.12 6.90
CA MET A 25 22.23 -29.62 5.58
C MET A 25 21.57 -28.25 5.45
N PRO A 26 22.33 -27.15 5.33
CA PRO A 26 21.72 -25.91 4.89
C PRO A 26 21.10 -26.24 3.53
N SER A 27 19.79 -26.08 3.43
CA SER A 27 19.12 -26.00 2.14
C SER A 27 19.76 -24.81 1.44
N SER A 28 20.81 -25.10 0.68
CA SER A 28 21.46 -24.19 -0.23
C SER A 28 20.37 -23.79 -1.21
N PHE A 29 19.65 -22.71 -0.89
CA PHE A 29 18.90 -21.89 -1.82
C PHE A 29 19.91 -21.27 -2.81
N CYS A 30 20.63 -22.11 -3.55
CA CYS A 30 21.28 -21.73 -4.77
C CYS A 30 20.14 -21.38 -5.70
N ARG A 31 19.87 -20.07 -5.83
CA ARG A 31 19.07 -19.52 -6.91
C ARG A 31 19.48 -20.22 -8.21
N THR A 32 18.64 -21.12 -8.72
CA THR A 32 18.83 -21.68 -10.04
C THR A 32 18.75 -20.50 -11.01
N MET A 33 19.86 -20.19 -11.67
CA MET A 33 19.88 -19.19 -12.72
C MET A 33 18.92 -19.63 -13.82
N ALA A 34 18.14 -18.68 -14.35
CA ALA A 34 17.26 -18.96 -15.49
C ALA A 34 18.09 -19.43 -16.69
N THR A 35 17.60 -20.44 -17.40
CA THR A 35 18.33 -20.98 -18.57
C THR A 35 18.30 -19.99 -19.74
N LEU A 36 19.29 -20.03 -20.63
CA LEU A 36 19.33 -19.17 -21.83
C LEU A 36 18.06 -19.32 -22.69
N ASN A 37 17.53 -20.55 -22.81
CA ASN A 37 16.26 -20.81 -23.52
C ASN A 37 15.04 -20.20 -22.80
N GLN A 38 15.02 -20.16 -21.46
CA GLN A 38 13.97 -19.49 -20.69
C GLN A 38 14.04 -17.97 -20.88
N MET A 39 15.25 -17.40 -20.89
CA MET A 39 15.46 -15.97 -21.15
C MET A 39 15.08 -15.60 -22.59
N HIS A 40 15.48 -16.40 -23.58
CA HIS A 40 15.11 -16.19 -24.98
C HIS A 40 13.59 -16.23 -25.20
N ARG A 41 12.89 -17.21 -24.58
CA ARG A 41 11.41 -17.31 -24.65
C ARG A 41 10.69 -16.15 -23.97
N LYS A 42 11.19 -15.69 -22.81
CA LYS A 42 10.54 -14.61 -22.04
C LYS A 42 10.89 -13.22 -22.56
N GLY A 43 12.00 -13.07 -23.27
CA GLY A 43 12.50 -11.79 -23.71
C GLY A 43 12.87 -10.87 -22.55
N LYS A 44 13.11 -9.60 -22.86
CA LYS A 44 13.38 -8.58 -21.85
C LYS A 44 12.10 -8.27 -21.07
N PRO A 45 12.09 -8.36 -19.73
CA PRO A 45 10.89 -8.03 -18.97
C PRO A 45 10.55 -6.53 -19.15
N SER A 46 9.34 -6.25 -19.62
CA SER A 46 8.84 -4.87 -19.69
C SER A 46 8.52 -4.36 -18.28
N PRO A 47 8.88 -3.10 -17.95
CA PRO A 47 8.49 -2.52 -16.67
C PRO A 47 6.96 -2.43 -16.58
N PRO A 48 6.37 -2.60 -15.39
CA PRO A 48 4.92 -2.43 -15.21
C PRO A 48 4.51 -0.98 -15.50
N PRO A 49 3.29 -0.75 -16.04
CA PRO A 49 2.82 0.60 -16.32
C PRO A 49 2.68 1.43 -15.03
N PRO A 50 2.89 2.75 -15.07
CA PRO A 50 2.74 3.61 -13.91
C PRO A 50 1.28 3.66 -13.46
N LYS A 51 1.04 3.58 -12.15
CA LYS A 51 -0.30 3.68 -11.58
C LYS A 51 -0.79 5.14 -11.64
N PRO A 52 -2.06 5.40 -11.98
CA PRO A 52 -2.60 6.75 -12.01
C PRO A 52 -2.54 7.41 -10.63
N SER A 53 -2.28 8.72 -10.62
CA SER A 53 -2.25 9.54 -9.40
C SER A 53 -3.63 9.68 -8.76
N ALA A 54 -3.71 10.31 -7.58
CA ALA A 54 -4.99 10.62 -6.92
C ALA A 54 -5.91 11.50 -7.79
N THR A 55 -5.33 12.23 -8.74
CA THR A 55 -6.03 13.09 -9.70
C THR A 55 -6.33 12.36 -11.03
N PHE A 56 -6.11 11.04 -11.09
CA PHE A 56 -6.35 10.21 -12.28
C PHE A 56 -5.56 10.69 -13.52
N GLY A 57 -4.30 11.09 -13.33
CA GLY A 57 -3.44 11.58 -14.41
C GLY A 57 -3.71 13.01 -14.87
N ARG A 58 -4.64 13.73 -14.23
CA ARG A 58 -4.91 15.14 -14.51
C ARG A 58 -4.13 16.06 -13.56
N PRO A 59 -3.80 17.30 -13.95
CA PRO A 59 -3.08 18.23 -13.07
C PRO A 59 -3.96 18.73 -11.92
N GLN A 60 -5.19 19.16 -12.23
CA GLN A 60 -6.19 19.59 -11.26
C GLN A 60 -7.59 19.02 -11.57
N LEU A 61 -8.47 19.05 -10.58
CA LEU A 61 -9.88 18.68 -10.72
C LEU A 61 -10.77 19.74 -10.06
N LYS A 62 -11.90 20.05 -10.69
CA LYS A 62 -12.99 20.78 -10.04
C LYS A 62 -13.71 19.84 -9.07
N ALA A 63 -14.12 20.36 -7.91
CA ALA A 63 -14.84 19.59 -6.90
C ALA A 63 -15.86 20.46 -6.16
N VAL A 64 -16.89 19.83 -5.60
CA VAL A 64 -17.90 20.45 -4.73
C VAL A 64 -17.69 19.95 -3.31
N VAL A 65 -17.72 20.85 -2.33
CA VAL A 65 -17.59 20.52 -0.91
C VAL A 65 -18.86 19.87 -0.40
N LEU A 66 -18.74 18.69 0.21
CA LEU A 66 -19.83 18.00 0.87
C LEU A 66 -19.90 18.38 2.35
N LYS A 67 -18.74 18.36 3.03
CA LYS A 67 -18.65 18.68 4.45
C LYS A 67 -17.23 19.13 4.82
N THR A 68 -17.12 20.17 5.65
CA THR A 68 -15.85 20.57 6.27
C THR A 68 -15.61 19.77 7.55
N MET A 69 -14.37 19.33 7.77
CA MET A 69 -14.02 18.50 8.94
C MET A 69 -12.59 18.73 9.40
N ILE A 70 -12.32 18.40 10.66
CA ILE A 70 -10.98 18.48 11.25
C ILE A 70 -10.45 17.07 11.44
N ARG A 71 -9.22 16.80 11.00
CA ARG A 71 -8.54 15.52 11.22
C ARG A 71 -7.29 15.72 12.07
N LYS A 72 -7.06 14.78 12.99
CA LYS A 72 -5.82 14.71 13.76
C LYS A 72 -4.73 14.03 12.90
N PRO A 73 -3.49 14.52 12.96
CA PRO A 73 -2.35 13.90 12.27
C PRO A 73 -1.98 12.56 12.92
N LYS A 74 -1.17 11.76 12.22
CA LYS A 74 -0.49 10.61 12.83
C LYS A 74 0.52 11.08 13.89
N LYS A 75 0.73 10.27 14.94
CA LYS A 75 1.89 10.40 15.85
C LYS A 75 3.18 10.39 14.99
N PRO A 76 4.18 11.25 15.20
CA PRO A 76 4.56 12.04 16.39
C PRO A 76 3.89 13.41 16.54
N ASN A 77 3.17 13.88 15.52
CA ASN A 77 2.64 15.24 15.51
C ASN A 77 1.29 15.32 16.22
N SER A 78 0.96 16.48 16.78
CA SER A 78 -0.34 16.77 17.36
C SER A 78 -0.84 18.14 16.87
N ALA A 79 -1.99 18.17 16.20
CA ALA A 79 -2.57 19.40 15.65
C ALA A 79 -4.02 19.15 15.20
N ASN A 80 -4.72 20.23 14.87
CA ASN A 80 -6.02 20.20 14.20
C ASN A 80 -5.85 20.59 12.73
N ARG A 81 -5.79 19.60 11.81
CA ARG A 81 -5.67 19.88 10.37
C ARG A 81 -7.05 20.10 9.76
N LYS A 82 -7.24 21.23 9.08
CA LYS A 82 -8.49 21.58 8.40
C LYS A 82 -8.57 20.81 7.07
N CYS A 83 -9.64 20.03 6.92
CA CYS A 83 -9.89 19.20 5.75
C CYS A 83 -11.33 19.39 5.27
N ALA A 84 -11.63 18.90 4.06
CA ALA A 84 -13.00 18.80 3.57
C ALA A 84 -13.23 17.45 2.87
N ARG A 85 -14.44 16.91 2.97
CA ARG A 85 -14.94 15.90 2.05
C ARG A 85 -15.45 16.63 0.82
N VAL A 86 -14.98 16.23 -0.35
CA VAL A 86 -15.40 16.81 -1.63
C VAL A 86 -15.82 15.72 -2.59
N ARG A 87 -16.77 16.06 -3.47
CA ARG A 87 -17.12 15.27 -4.64
C ARG A 87 -16.37 15.83 -5.84
N LEU A 88 -15.46 15.04 -6.39
CA LEU A 88 -14.69 15.40 -7.58
C LEU A 88 -15.61 15.41 -8.81
N SER A 89 -15.23 16.15 -9.84
CA SER A 89 -15.87 16.10 -11.17
C SER A 89 -15.94 14.68 -11.78
N ASN A 90 -15.06 13.78 -11.35
CA ASN A 90 -15.08 12.36 -11.73
C ASN A 90 -16.15 11.54 -10.98
N GLY A 91 -17.01 12.17 -10.18
CA GLY A 91 -18.06 11.54 -9.37
C GLY A 91 -17.57 10.93 -8.06
N LYS A 92 -16.26 10.68 -7.92
CA LYS A 92 -15.66 10.08 -6.72
C LYS A 92 -15.59 11.08 -5.56
N GLU A 93 -15.86 10.59 -4.36
CA GLU A 93 -15.64 11.34 -3.15
C GLU A 93 -14.22 11.16 -2.62
N ALA A 94 -13.61 12.26 -2.18
CA ALA A 94 -12.28 12.25 -1.63
C ALA A 94 -12.17 13.24 -0.48
N VAL A 95 -11.13 13.06 0.34
CA VAL A 95 -10.78 14.00 1.40
C VAL A 95 -9.63 14.87 0.92
N VAL A 96 -9.82 16.17 1.03
CA VAL A 96 -8.84 17.18 0.63
C VAL A 96 -8.33 17.95 1.84
N PHE A 97 -7.06 18.31 1.80
CA PHE A 97 -6.44 19.21 2.76
C PHE A 97 -6.62 20.67 2.32
N ILE A 98 -6.92 21.55 3.28
CA ILE A 98 -7.04 22.99 3.03
C ILE A 98 -5.75 23.66 3.54
N PRO A 99 -4.89 24.20 2.66
CA PRO A 99 -3.63 24.80 3.06
C PRO A 99 -3.83 26.20 3.64
N GLY A 100 -2.86 26.66 4.44
CA GLY A 100 -2.86 27.97 5.07
C GLY A 100 -3.72 28.06 6.33
N GLU A 101 -3.92 29.28 6.81
CA GLU A 101 -4.65 29.58 8.05
C GLU A 101 -6.07 30.06 7.75
N GLY A 102 -7.06 29.47 8.44
CA GLY A 102 -8.48 29.83 8.29
C GLY A 102 -9.05 29.52 6.90
N HIS A 103 -10.36 29.24 6.81
CA HIS A 103 -11.03 29.10 5.51
C HIS A 103 -12.48 29.53 5.62
N ASN A 104 -13.04 29.99 4.51
CA ASN A 104 -14.45 30.38 4.36
C ASN A 104 -15.27 29.31 3.60
N LEU A 105 -14.76 28.07 3.50
CA LEU A 105 -15.46 27.01 2.79
C LEU A 105 -16.65 26.51 3.60
N GLN A 106 -17.79 26.43 2.94
CA GLN A 106 -19.02 25.85 3.44
C GLN A 106 -19.43 24.67 2.56
N GLU A 107 -20.50 23.98 2.93
CA GLU A 107 -21.09 22.94 2.09
C GLU A 107 -21.58 23.54 0.76
N HIS A 108 -21.52 22.77 -0.32
CA HIS A 108 -21.85 23.18 -1.70
C HIS A 108 -20.89 24.18 -2.37
N ASN A 109 -19.91 24.73 -1.66
CA ASN A 109 -18.89 25.55 -2.30
C ASN A 109 -18.09 24.74 -3.34
N VAL A 110 -17.71 25.42 -4.41
CA VAL A 110 -16.89 24.90 -5.49
C VAL A 110 -15.43 25.22 -5.22
N VAL A 111 -14.57 24.23 -5.38
CA VAL A 111 -13.12 24.35 -5.17
C VAL A 111 -12.32 23.68 -6.29
N LEU A 112 -11.09 24.16 -6.48
CA LEU A 112 -10.11 23.52 -7.36
C LEU A 112 -9.15 22.70 -6.50
N VAL A 113 -8.95 21.44 -6.85
CA VAL A 113 -8.07 20.53 -6.12
C VAL A 113 -6.91 20.08 -7.01
N GLN A 114 -5.75 19.91 -6.40
CA GLN A 114 -4.55 19.41 -7.05
C GLN A 114 -3.99 18.19 -6.32
N GLY A 115 -3.13 17.44 -7.01
CA GLY A 115 -2.34 16.39 -6.39
C GLY A 115 -1.42 16.98 -5.32
N GLY A 116 -1.41 16.38 -4.14
CA GLY A 116 -0.56 16.83 -3.03
C GLY A 116 -0.79 15.98 -1.81
N ARG A 117 0.20 15.17 -1.44
CA ARG A 117 0.10 14.33 -0.24
C ARG A 117 0.39 15.18 0.99
N THR A 118 -0.57 15.25 1.91
CA THR A 118 -0.31 15.76 3.25
C THR A 118 0.41 14.68 4.05
N GLN A 119 1.67 14.93 4.41
CA GLN A 119 2.56 13.92 5.02
C GLN A 119 2.03 13.41 6.38
N ASP A 120 1.36 14.30 7.11
CA ASP A 120 0.82 14.04 8.44
C ASP A 120 -0.47 13.21 8.44
N LEU A 121 -1.29 13.35 7.39
CA LEU A 121 -2.63 12.78 7.35
C LEU A 121 -2.64 11.52 6.49
N PRO A 122 -2.90 10.33 7.07
CA PRO A 122 -3.04 9.12 6.27
C PRO A 122 -4.25 9.24 5.33
N GLY A 123 -4.05 8.86 4.06
CA GLY A 123 -5.11 8.83 3.06
C GLY A 123 -5.45 10.19 2.41
N VAL A 124 -4.90 11.31 2.88
CA VAL A 124 -5.15 12.63 2.27
C VAL A 124 -4.09 12.92 1.22
N LYS A 125 -4.46 12.73 -0.06
CA LYS A 125 -3.56 12.84 -1.23
C LYS A 125 -3.85 14.05 -2.12
N LEU A 126 -4.85 14.83 -1.76
CA LEU A 126 -5.33 15.98 -2.53
C LEU A 126 -5.30 17.23 -1.66
N THR A 127 -4.92 18.35 -2.27
CA THR A 127 -4.84 19.66 -1.63
C THR A 127 -5.68 20.66 -2.41
N VAL A 128 -6.41 21.52 -1.70
CA VAL A 128 -7.18 22.61 -2.29
C VAL A 128 -6.24 23.74 -2.73
N ILE A 129 -6.47 24.30 -3.92
CA ILE A 129 -5.79 25.51 -4.39
C ILE A 129 -6.46 26.73 -3.81
N ARG A 130 -5.68 27.63 -3.21
CA ARG A 130 -6.15 28.94 -2.72
C ARG A 130 -6.21 29.96 -3.84
N GLY A 131 -7.14 30.90 -3.75
CA GLY A 131 -7.32 31.97 -4.73
C GLY A 131 -8.12 31.57 -5.96
N LYS A 132 -8.84 30.44 -5.92
CA LYS A 132 -9.65 29.96 -7.05
C LYS A 132 -11.01 29.44 -6.60
N TYR A 133 -12.04 29.77 -7.40
CA TYR A 133 -13.45 29.57 -7.05
C TYR A 133 -13.77 30.17 -5.68
N ASP A 134 -14.46 29.46 -4.79
CA ASP A 134 -14.92 29.99 -3.50
C ASP A 134 -13.81 29.97 -2.43
N CYS A 135 -12.64 29.43 -2.77
CA CYS A 135 -11.53 29.33 -1.84
C CYS A 135 -10.65 30.60 -1.91
N ALA A 136 -11.00 31.61 -1.11
CA ALA A 136 -10.28 32.89 -1.06
C ALA A 136 -8.80 32.75 -0.60
N HIS A 137 -8.00 33.76 -0.97
CA HIS A 137 -6.61 33.92 -0.49
C HIS A 137 -6.56 34.06 1.03
N VAL A 138 -5.42 33.70 1.62
CA VAL A 138 -5.20 33.87 3.06
C VAL A 138 -4.98 35.36 3.34
N VAL A 139 -5.77 35.92 4.27
CA VAL A 139 -5.62 37.31 4.70
C VAL A 139 -4.44 37.41 5.65
N LYS A 140 -3.46 38.27 5.33
CA LYS A 140 -2.35 38.58 6.23
C LYS A 140 -2.90 39.37 7.42
N LYS A 141 -2.69 38.87 8.63
CA LYS A 141 -2.92 39.66 9.85
C LYS A 141 -1.71 40.55 10.06
N LYS A 142 -1.92 41.84 10.35
CA LYS A 142 -0.85 42.68 10.90
C LYS A 142 -0.56 42.12 12.29
N GLN A 143 0.68 41.69 12.50
CA GLN A 143 1.18 41.28 13.81
C GLN A 143 1.33 42.49 14.71
#